data_AF-A0A2J5PXM8-F1
#
_entry.id   AF-A0A2J5PXM8-F1
#
_cell.length_a   1.000
_cell.length_b   1.000
_cell.length_c   1.000
_cell.angle_alpha   90.00
_cell.angle_beta   90.00
_cell.angle_gamma   90.00
#
_symmetry.space_group_name_H-M   'P 1'
#
loop_
_entity.id
_entity.type
_entity.pdbx_description
1 polymer ?
#
loop_
_entity_poly.entity_id
_entity_poly.type
_entity_poly.pdbx_seq_one_letter_code
_entity_poly.pdbx_strand_id
1 'polypeptide(L)' 'MTEGKVLQKQRLRRMEIVAAAQKCFAEKGLHGASVADIARQAGLSVG' A
#
# COMPACT_ATOMS: atom_id res chain seq x y z
N MET A 1 -1.74 -25.94 8.96
CA MET A 1 -1.81 -24.58 9.55
C MET A 1 -1.19 -23.49 8.63
N THR A 2 -1.18 -23.68 7.31
CA THR A 2 -0.42 -22.83 6.38
C THR A 2 -1.29 -21.73 5.77
N GLU A 3 -2.55 -22.04 5.45
CA GLU A 3 -3.51 -21.11 4.83
C GLU A 3 -3.82 -19.90 5.72
N GLY A 4 -3.99 -20.11 7.03
CA GLY A 4 -4.25 -19.01 7.98
C GLY A 4 -3.11 -17.99 8.08
N LYS A 5 -1.85 -18.42 7.92
CA LYS A 5 -0.70 -17.50 7.92
C LYS A 5 -0.60 -16.70 6.62
N VAL A 6 -0.99 -17.27 5.48
CA VAL A 6 -0.98 -16.58 4.18
C VAL A 6 -2.01 -15.46 4.17
N LEU A 7 -3.23 -15.73 4.64
CA LEU A 7 -4.30 -14.72 4.72
C LEU A 7 -3.91 -13.55 5.64
N GLN A 8 -3.29 -13.85 6.79
CA GLN A 8 -2.80 -12.80 7.69
C GLN A 8 -1.71 -11.94 7.05
N LYS A 9 -0.76 -12.55 6.33
CA LYS A 9 0.26 -11.79 5.58
C LYS A 9 -0.34 -10.90 4.50
N GLN A 10 -1.32 -11.39 3.75
CA GLN A 10 -2.02 -10.59 2.74
C GLN A 10 -2.79 -9.42 3.37
N ARG A 11 -3.45 -9.64 4.51
CA ARG A 11 -4.18 -8.60 5.23
C ARG A 11 -3.24 -7.50 5.71
N LEU A 12 -2.12 -7.88 6.34
CA LEU A 12 -1.12 -6.92 6.81
C LEU A 12 -0.59 -6.07 5.65
N ARG A 13 -0.24 -6.72 4.53
CA ARG A 13 0.26 -6.03 3.35
C ARG A 13 -0.76 -5.07 2.75
N ARG A 14 -2.04 -5.44 2.76
CA ARG A 14 -3.12 -4.53 2.33
C ARG A 14 -3.22 -3.30 3.22
N MET A 15 -3.06 -3.46 4.54
CA MET A 15 -3.06 -2.35 5.48
C MET A 15 -1.88 -1.40 5.23
N GLU A 16 -0.69 -1.93 4.95
CA GLU A 16 0.49 -1.13 4.61
C GLU A 16 0.26 -0.29 3.35
N ILE A 17 -0.34 -0.87 2.30
CA ILE A 17 -0.68 -0.15 1.06
C ILE A 17 -1.68 0.97 1.33
N VAL A 18 -2.71 0.71 2.13
CA VAL A 18 -3.71 1.74 2.48
C VAL A 18 -3.07 2.87 3.28
N ALA A 19 -2.19 2.56 4.22
CA ALA A 19 -1.47 3.57 5.00
C ALA A 19 -0.54 4.42 4.12
N ALA A 20 0.15 3.79 3.15
CA ALA A 20 0.96 4.50 2.17
C ALA A 20 0.10 5.42 1.28
N ALA A 21 -1.05 4.94 0.82
CA ALA A 21 -1.99 5.74 0.04
C ALA A 21 -2.49 6.96 0.80
N GLN A 22 -2.87 6.79 2.07
CA GLN A 22 -3.30 7.89 2.94
C GLN A 22 -2.23 8.97 3.06
N LYS A 23 -0.95 8.60 3.21
CA LYS A 23 0.17 9.56 3.24
C LYS A 23 0.28 10.31 1.92
N CYS A 24 0.31 9.60 0.79
CA CYS A 24 0.38 10.24 -0.51
C CYS A 24 -0.78 11.20 -0.76
N PHE A 25 -2.00 10.83 -0.38
CA PHE A 25 -3.17 11.71 -0.51
C PHE A 25 -3.11 12.92 0.43
N ALA A 26 -2.61 12.75 1.65
CA ALA A 26 -2.44 13.86 2.60
C ALA A 26 -1.40 14.89 2.11
N GLU A 27 -0.33 14.42 1.47
CA GLU A 27 0.75 15.29 1.00
C GLU A 27 0.47 15.95 -0.36
N LYS A 28 -0.16 15.22 -1.30
CA LYS A 28 -0.31 15.63 -2.70
C LYS A 28 -1.75 15.90 -3.14
N GLY A 29 -2.72 15.59 -2.29
CA GLY A 29 -4.14 15.56 -2.65
C GLY A 29 -4.50 14.39 -3.57
N LEU A 30 -5.80 14.24 -3.87
CA LEU A 30 -6.30 13.14 -4.70
C LEU A 30 -5.78 13.19 -6.15
N HIS A 31 -5.64 14.39 -6.71
CA HIS A 31 -5.23 14.57 -8.10
C HIS A 31 -3.71 14.48 -8.29
N GLY A 32 -2.94 14.86 -7.26
CA GLY A 32 -1.47 14.85 -7.31
C GLY A 32 -0.83 13.53 -6.89
N ALA A 33 -1.58 12.63 -6.25
CA ALA A 33 -1.09 11.31 -5.88
C ALA A 33 -1.31 10.31 -7.02
N SER A 34 -0.27 9.54 -7.37
CA SER A 34 -0.35 8.47 -8.36
C SER A 34 -0.16 7.09 -7.74
N VAL A 35 -0.60 6.04 -8.44
CA VAL A 35 -0.34 4.64 -8.03
C VAL A 35 1.16 4.36 -7.91
N ALA A 36 1.99 4.99 -8.75
CA ALA A 36 3.44 4.87 -8.67
C ALA A 36 4.00 5.49 -7.38
N ASP A 37 3.42 6.59 -6.90
CA ASP A 37 3.80 7.18 -5.62
C ASP A 37 3.41 6.28 -4.44
N ILE A 38 2.20 5.72 -4.47
CA ILE A 38 1.72 4.80 -3.43
C ILE A 38 2.59 3.54 -3.40
N ALA A 39 2.94 2.98 -4.56
CA ALA A 39 3.80 1.82 -4.66
C ALA A 39 5.21 2.12 -4.11
N ARG A 40 5.83 3.24 -4.49
CA ARG A 40 7.11 3.69 -3.91
C ARG A 40 7.01 3.86 -2.40
N GLN A 41 5.95 4.52 -1.91
CA GLN A 41 5.72 4.76 -0.48
C GLN A 41 5.49 3.45 0.31
N ALA A 42 4.91 2.43 -0.32
CA ALA A 42 4.68 1.11 0.25
C ALA A 42 5.86 0.13 0.08
N GLY A 43 6.98 0.55 -0.53
CA GLY A 43 8.13 -0.32 -0.82
C GLY A 43 7.83 -1.41 -1.85
N LEU A 44 6.89 -1.14 -2.76
CA LEU A 44 6.48 -2.04 -3.83
C LEU A 44 7.17 -1.67 -5.14
N SER A 45 7.61 -2.67 -5.90
CA SER A 45 8.04 -2.46 -7.28
C SER A 45 6.81 -2.14 -8.13
N VAL A 46 6.88 -1.05 -8.90
CA VAL A 46 5.97 -0.83 -10.02
C VAL A 46 6.50 -1.70 -11.17
N GLY A 47 5.74 -2.71 -11.56
CA GLY A 47 6.07 -3.58 -12.69
C GLY A 47 6.00 -2.83 -14.01
#